data_AF-A0A9E5XWG4-F1
#
_entry.id   AF-A0A9E5XWG4-F1
#
_cell.length_a   1.000
_cell.length_b   1.000
_cell.length_c   1.000
_cell.angle_alpha   90.00
_cell.angle_beta   90.00
_cell.angle_gamma   90.00
#
_symmetry.space_group_name_H-M   'P 1'
#
loop_
_entity.id
_entity.type
_entity.pdbx_description
1 polymer ?
#
loop_
_entity_poly.entity_id
_entity_poly.type
_entity_poly.pdbx_seq_one_letter_code
_entity_poly.pdbx_strand_id
1 'polypeptide(L)'
;MKTSIKRTVLYIPAVISFLLAAAHFSRINLNCLVIVSLLLPFILFFKKPLTVRIIQIALIIIASEWARSLFTYIGIKNLNGESWTRLALILSAVILFTLLST
;
A
#
# COMPACT_ATOMS: atom_id res chain seq x y z
N MET A 1 -1.62 -17.74 24.37
CA MET A 1 -2.80 -17.10 23.72
C MET A 1 -2.63 -15.59 23.51
N LYS A 2 -2.31 -14.79 24.53
CA LYS A 2 -2.13 -13.31 24.42
C LYS A 2 -1.08 -12.86 23.37
N THR A 3 -0.03 -13.64 23.16
CA THR A 3 1.03 -13.38 22.17
C THR A 3 0.56 -13.50 20.72
N SER A 4 -0.46 -14.31 20.44
CA SER A 4 -1.01 -14.49 19.09
C SER A 4 -1.89 -13.31 18.68
N ILE A 5 -2.71 -12.80 19.60
CA ILE A 5 -3.61 -11.66 19.37
C ILE A 5 -2.81 -10.39 19.04
N LYS A 6 -1.72 -10.13 19.78
CA LYS A 6 -0.84 -8.99 19.50
C LYS A 6 -0.28 -9.03 18.06
N ARG A 7 0.12 -10.22 17.57
CA ARG A 7 0.64 -10.38 16.20
C ARG A 7 -0.42 -10.17 15.12
N THR A 8 -1.65 -10.63 15.34
CA THR A 8 -2.75 -10.40 14.39
C THR A 8 -3.07 -8.91 14.25
N VAL A 9 -3.11 -8.18 15.37
CA VAL A 9 -3.33 -6.72 15.35
C VAL A 9 -2.21 -5.99 14.60
N LEU A 10 -0.97 -6.46 14.73
CA LEU A 10 0.20 -5.94 14.01
C LEU A 10 0.11 -6.09 12.48
N TYR A 11 -0.68 -7.03 11.96
CA TYR A 11 -0.84 -7.21 10.50
C TYR A 11 -1.93 -6.36 9.88
N ILE A 12 -2.80 -5.74 10.69
CA ILE A 12 -3.90 -4.91 10.19
C ILE A 12 -3.40 -3.78 9.26
N PRO A 13 -2.34 -3.01 9.61
CA PRO A 13 -1.84 -1.95 8.74
C PRO A 13 -1.35 -2.45 7.37
N ALA A 14 -0.69 -3.62 7.35
CA ALA A 14 -0.25 -4.26 6.11
C ALA A 14 -1.45 -4.64 5.25
N VAL A 15 -2.48 -5.27 5.82
CA VAL A 15 -3.72 -5.63 5.09
C VAL A 15 -4.39 -4.38 4.51
N ILE A 16 -4.50 -3.31 5.29
CA ILE A 16 -5.08 -2.03 4.81
C ILE A 16 -4.24 -1.48 3.65
N SER A 17 -2.91 -1.51 3.74
CA SER A 17 -2.02 -1.05 2.67
C SER A 17 -2.24 -1.82 1.36
N PHE A 18 -2.42 -3.14 1.44
CA PHE A 18 -2.76 -3.98 0.28
C PHE A 18 -4.15 -3.68 -0.29
N LEU A 19 -5.15 -3.41 0.56
CA LEU A 19 -6.49 -3.03 0.10
C LEU A 19 -6.48 -1.67 -0.60
N LEU A 20 -5.73 -0.69 -0.08
CA LEU A 20 -5.54 0.60 -0.75
C LEU A 20 -4.85 0.44 -2.11
N ALA A 21 -3.83 -0.41 -2.20
CA ALA A 21 -3.16 -0.73 -3.47
C ALA A 21 -4.12 -1.40 -4.47
N ALA A 22 -4.91 -2.38 -4.03
CA ALA A 22 -5.92 -3.03 -4.87
C ALA A 22 -6.94 -2.01 -5.42
N ALA A 23 -7.42 -1.09 -4.58
CA ALA A 23 -8.32 -0.03 -5.00
C ALA A 23 -7.66 0.91 -6.02
N HIS A 24 -6.38 1.26 -5.85
CA HIS A 24 -5.64 2.05 -6.81
C HIS A 24 -5.50 1.36 -8.17
N PHE A 25 -5.04 0.11 -8.17
CA PHE A 25 -4.86 -0.67 -9.40
C PHE A 25 -6.17 -0.92 -10.14
N SER A 26 -7.28 -1.02 -9.40
CA SER A 26 -8.62 -1.11 -9.99
C SER A 26 -9.00 0.18 -10.74
N ARG A 27 -8.61 1.36 -10.24
CA ARG A 27 -8.87 2.65 -10.92
C ARG A 27 -8.09 2.82 -12.22
N ILE A 28 -6.96 2.13 -12.37
CA ILE A 28 -6.14 2.16 -13.59
C ILE A 28 -6.25 0.86 -14.41
N ASN A 29 -7.28 0.03 -14.14
CA ASN A 29 -7.60 -1.21 -14.87
C ASN A 29 -6.47 -2.26 -14.90
N LEU A 30 -5.58 -2.27 -13.90
CA LEU A 30 -4.51 -3.28 -13.76
C LEU A 30 -5.01 -4.48 -12.95
N ASN A 31 -5.94 -5.26 -13.52
CA ASN A 31 -6.66 -6.35 -12.85
C ASN A 31 -5.74 -7.41 -12.22
N CYS A 32 -4.62 -7.74 -12.87
CA CYS A 32 -3.64 -8.68 -12.30
C CYS A 32 -3.08 -8.17 -10.97
N LEU A 33 -2.73 -6.87 -10.89
CA LEU A 33 -2.21 -6.28 -9.66
C LEU A 33 -3.28 -6.11 -8.58
N VAL A 34 -4.55 -5.93 -8.96
CA VAL A 34 -5.68 -5.98 -8.01
C VAL A 34 -5.73 -7.34 -7.33
N ILE A 35 -5.76 -8.43 -8.12
CA ILE A 35 -5.84 -9.80 -7.60
C ILE A 35 -4.62 -10.11 -6.72
N VAL A 36 -3.41 -9.78 -7.18
CA VAL A 36 -2.19 -9.98 -6.40
C VAL A 36 -2.27 -9.21 -5.08
N SER A 37 -2.68 -7.94 -5.10
CA SER A 37 -2.78 -7.12 -3.89
C SER A 37 -3.80 -7.69 -2.90
N LEU A 38 -4.92 -8.23 -3.38
CA LEU A 38 -5.92 -8.87 -2.52
C LEU A 38 -5.42 -10.19 -1.91
N LEU A 39 -4.70 -11.01 -2.68
CA LEU A 39 -4.27 -12.34 -2.24
C LEU A 39 -2.98 -12.34 -1.43
N LEU A 40 -2.06 -11.41 -1.69
CA LEU A 40 -0.75 -11.41 -1.06
C LEU A 40 -0.78 -11.37 0.48
N PRO A 41 -1.60 -10.55 1.18
CA PRO A 41 -1.62 -10.55 2.65
C PRO A 41 -1.98 -11.91 3.26
N PHE A 42 -2.69 -12.79 2.54
CA PHE A 42 -3.03 -14.12 3.03
C PHE A 42 -1.81 -15.04 3.20
N ILE A 43 -0.66 -14.73 2.58
CA ILE A 43 0.55 -15.54 2.78
C ILE A 43 1.08 -15.47 4.24
N LEU A 44 0.67 -14.46 5.01
CA LEU A 44 1.00 -14.34 6.43
C LEU A 44 0.43 -15.50 7.27
N PHE A 45 -0.62 -16.18 6.80
CA PHE A 45 -1.20 -17.34 7.49
C PHE A 45 -0.26 -18.55 7.53
N PHE A 46 0.71 -18.65 6.62
CA PHE A 46 1.66 -19.77 6.59
C PHE A 46 2.79 -19.67 7.64
N LYS A 47 2.87 -18.57 8.41
CA LYS A 47 3.79 -18.38 9.56
C LYS A 47 5.28 -18.70 9.29
N LYS A 48 5.78 -18.49 8.07
CA LYS A 48 7.20 -18.69 7.72
C LYS A 48 7.96 -17.36 7.73
N PRO A 49 9.26 -17.33 8.06
CA PRO A 49 10.05 -16.09 8.03
C PRO A 49 10.11 -15.48 6.61
N LEU A 50 10.06 -16.32 5.57
CA LEU A 50 10.05 -15.86 4.19
C LEU A 50 8.78 -15.09 3.84
N THR A 51 7.61 -15.42 4.42
CA THR A 51 6.35 -14.74 4.10
C THR A 51 6.37 -13.30 4.59
N VAL A 52 6.99 -13.04 5.75
CA VAL A 52 7.19 -11.68 6.26
C VAL A 52 8.08 -10.86 5.34
N ARG A 53 9.20 -11.43 4.86
CA ARG A 53 10.12 -10.73 3.94
C ARG A 53 9.44 -10.38 2.61
N ILE A 54 8.64 -11.30 2.06
CA ILE A 54 7.88 -11.06 0.82
C ILE A 54 6.90 -9.90 1.02
N ILE A 55 6.17 -9.88 2.14
CA ILE A 55 5.24 -8.79 2.46
C ILE A 55 5.96 -7.46 2.60
N GLN A 56 7.08 -7.42 3.31
CA GLN A 56 7.89 -6.20 3.48
C GLN A 56 8.35 -5.63 2.14
N ILE A 57 8.92 -6.47 1.27
CA ILE A 57 9.35 -6.07 -0.07
C ILE A 57 8.15 -5.55 -0.88
N ALA A 58 7.02 -6.25 -0.84
CA ALA A 58 5.82 -5.84 -1.56
C ALA A 58 5.27 -4.50 -1.05
N LEU A 59 5.29 -4.24 0.25
CA LEU A 59 4.88 -2.95 0.83
C LEU A 59 5.82 -1.81 0.42
N ILE A 60 7.13 -2.05 0.34
CA ILE A 60 8.09 -1.07 -0.20
C ILE A 60 7.79 -0.75 -1.68
N ILE A 61 7.45 -1.76 -2.48
CA ILE A 61 7.04 -1.56 -3.88
C ILE A 61 5.75 -0.75 -3.96
N ILE A 62 4.75 -1.06 -3.14
CA ILE A 62 3.49 -0.31 -3.07
C ILE A 62 3.73 1.14 -2.64
N ALA A 63 4.57 1.39 -1.65
CA ALA A 63 4.94 2.75 -1.23
C ALA A 63 5.61 3.53 -2.37
N SER A 64 6.47 2.86 -3.14
CA SER A 64 7.11 3.45 -4.32
C SER A 64 6.10 3.81 -5.40
N GLU A 65 5.08 2.95 -5.61
CA GLU A 65 3.98 3.23 -6.53
C GLU A 65 3.16 4.45 -6.09
N TRP A 66 2.90 4.60 -4.79
CA TRP A 66 2.24 5.80 -4.28
C TRP A 66 3.06 7.07 -4.50
N ALA A 67 4.39 7.00 -4.32
CA ALA A 67 5.29 8.12 -4.62
C ALA A 67 5.25 8.48 -6.11
N ARG A 68 5.28 7.49 -7.01
CA ARG A 68 5.13 7.69 -8.45
C ARG A 68 3.80 8.37 -8.81
N SER A 69 2.69 7.89 -8.23
CA SER A 69 1.36 8.47 -8.44
C SER A 69 1.25 9.89 -7.91
N LEU A 70 1.88 10.21 -6.77
CA LEU A 70 1.95 11.56 -6.23
C LEU A 70 2.55 12.55 -7.23
N PHE A 71 3.75 12.26 -7.75
CA PHE A 71 4.39 13.15 -8.72
C PHE A 71 3.61 13.26 -10.02
N THR A 72 3.01 12.15 -10.48
CA THR A 72 2.15 12.13 -11.67
C THR A 72 0.95 13.08 -11.50
N TYR A 73 0.22 12.97 -10.39
CA TYR A 73 -0.96 13.80 -10.15
C TYR A 73 -0.61 15.26 -9.84
N ILE A 74 0.52 15.56 -9.19
CA ILE A 74 1.01 16.94 -9.06
C ILE A 74 1.26 17.54 -10.45
N GLY A 75 1.90 16.80 -11.36
CA GLY A 75 2.13 17.25 -12.73
C GLY A 75 0.82 17.61 -13.45
N ILE A 76 -0.19 16.74 -13.37
CA ILE A 76 -1.51 16.97 -13.96
C ILE A 76 -2.17 18.22 -13.35
N LYS A 77 -2.15 18.37 -12.02
CA LYS A 77 -2.73 19.53 -11.32
C LYS A 77 -2.04 20.83 -11.71
N ASN A 78 -0.71 20.84 -11.81
CA ASN A 78 0.06 22.01 -12.26
C ASN A 78 -0.31 22.44 -13.68
N LEU A 79 -0.43 21.47 -14.61
CA LEU A 79 -0.85 21.76 -15.99
C LEU A 79 -2.26 22.37 -16.07
N ASN A 80 -3.14 22.00 -15.14
CA ASN A 80 -4.50 22.54 -15.04
C ASN A 80 -4.59 23.84 -14.21
N GLY A 81 -3.49 24.33 -13.63
CA GLY A 81 -3.50 25.49 -12.73
C GLY A 81 -4.22 25.24 -11.40
N GLU A 82 -4.37 23.98 -10.99
CA GLU A 82 -5.09 23.58 -9.79
C GLU A 82 -4.16 23.40 -8.57
N SER A 83 -4.68 23.67 -7.37
CA SER A 83 -3.94 23.39 -6.12
C SER A 83 -3.80 21.88 -5.87
N TRP A 84 -2.56 21.45 -5.59
CA TRP A 84 -2.21 20.06 -5.30
C TRP A 84 -1.82 19.82 -3.83
N THR A 85 -1.87 20.83 -2.96
CA THR A 85 -1.40 20.72 -1.56
C THR A 85 -2.13 19.63 -0.79
N ARG A 86 -3.47 19.58 -0.91
CA ARG A 86 -4.30 18.52 -0.30
C ARG A 86 -3.93 17.13 -0.80
N LEU A 87 -3.72 16.99 -2.11
CA LEU A 87 -3.29 15.74 -2.74
C LEU A 87 -1.94 15.28 -2.18
N ALA A 88 -0.96 16.19 -2.08
CA ALA A 88 0.36 15.88 -1.57
C ALA A 88 0.32 15.44 -0.11
N LEU A 89 -0.47 16.10 0.74
CA LEU A 89 -0.63 15.70 2.14
C LEU A 89 -1.23 14.31 2.26
N ILE A 90 -2.30 14.02 1.52
CA ILE A 90 -2.99 12.72 1.58
C ILE A 90 -2.05 11.60 1.09
N LEU A 91 -1.46 11.75 -0.10
CA LEU A 91 -0.62 10.69 -0.66
C LEU A 91 0.67 10.49 0.13
N SER A 92 1.26 11.56 0.68
CA SER A 92 2.42 11.42 1.59
C SER A 92 2.05 10.65 2.85
N ALA A 93 0.87 10.89 3.43
CA ALA A 93 0.38 10.11 4.56
C ALA A 93 0.18 8.63 4.19
N VAL A 94 -0.36 8.34 3.00
CA VAL A 94 -0.52 6.96 2.50
C VAL A 94 0.84 6.28 2.27
N ILE A 95 1.82 6.99 1.73
CA ILE A 95 3.21 6.48 1.57
C ILE A 95 3.80 6.13 2.93
N LEU A 96 3.75 7.06 3.90
CA LEU A 96 4.28 6.84 5.25
C LEU A 96 3.55 5.70 5.95
N PHE A 97 2.22 5.63 5.86
CA PHE A 97 1.44 4.54 6.42
C PHE A 97 1.84 3.17 5.84
N THR A 98 2.06 3.11 4.53
CA THR A 98 2.49 1.88 3.85
C THR A 98 3.90 1.47 4.29
N LEU A 99 4.83 2.43 4.39
CA LEU A 99 6.20 2.17 4.87
C LEU A 99 6.23 1.73 6.33
N LEU A 100 5.42 2.34 7.20
CA LEU A 100 5.31 1.94 8.61
C LEU A 100 4.62 0.59 8.80
N SER A 101 4.04 0.02 7.73
CA SER A 101 3.40 -1.29 7.75
C SER A 101 4.37 -2.45 7.42
N THR A 102 5.62 -2.17 7.02
CA THR A 102 6.66 -3.19 6.77
C THR A 102 7.15 -3.81 8.07
#